data_AF-A0A1F8G2T5-F1
#
_entry.id   AF-A0A1F8G2T5-F1
#
_cell.length_a   1.000
_cell.length_b   1.000
_cell.length_c   1.000
_cell.angle_alpha   90.00
_cell.angle_beta   90.00
_cell.angle_gamma   90.00
#
_symmetry.space_group_name_H-M   'P 1'
#
loop_
_entity.id
_entity.type
_entity.pdbx_description
1 polymer ?
#
loop_
_entity_poly.entity_id
_entity_poly.type
_entity_poly.pdbx_seq_one_letter_code
_entity_poly.pdbx_strand_id
1 'polypeptide(L)' 'MVEKFKEFVLSSGLSDEDKALWSKLWEAAPVEVMQQIIEAVNFDLAELTEATGNIKIKIKALESGDEKLAQAIIEEEEND' A
#
# COMPACT_ATOMS: atom_id res chain seq x y z
N MET A 1 1.92 -15.85 -7.24
CA MET A 1 2.69 -14.72 -6.67
C MET A 1 1.82 -13.90 -5.74
N VAL A 2 0.67 -13.39 -6.22
CA VAL A 2 -0.35 -12.71 -5.39
C VAL A 2 -0.80 -13.53 -4.18
N GLU A 3 -1.12 -14.82 -4.34
CA GLU A 3 -1.53 -15.67 -3.20
C GLU A 3 -0.44 -15.80 -2.13
N LYS A 4 0.84 -15.95 -2.53
CA LYS A 4 1.97 -15.96 -1.58
C LYS A 4 2.10 -14.62 -0.86
N PHE A 5 1.86 -13.52 -1.56
CA PHE A 5 1.90 -12.19 -0.96
C PHE A 5 0.77 -11.97 0.03
N LYS A 6 -0.45 -12.46 -0.25
CA LYS A 6 -1.55 -12.46 0.73
C LYS A 6 -1.16 -13.20 2.00
N GLU A 7 -0.59 -14.40 1.88
CA GLU A 7 -0.08 -15.17 3.02
C GLU A 7 0.99 -14.40 3.81
N PHE A 8 1.92 -13.74 3.10
CA PHE A 8 2.94 -12.88 3.71
C PHE A 8 2.33 -11.72 4.50
N VAL A 9 1.39 -10.98 3.92
CA VAL A 9 0.68 -9.88 4.60
C VAL A 9 -0.07 -10.40 5.82
N LEU A 10 -0.80 -11.52 5.70
CA LEU A 10 -1.60 -12.07 6.81
C LEU A 10 -0.73 -12.58 7.97
N SER A 11 0.43 -13.15 7.66
CA SER A 11 1.40 -13.65 8.65
C SER A 11 2.38 -12.59 9.17
N SER A 12 2.41 -11.40 8.57
CA SER A 12 3.26 -10.29 8.98
C SER A 12 2.88 -9.72 10.36
N GLY A 13 3.80 -8.91 10.91
CA GLY A 13 3.59 -8.13 12.13
C GLY A 13 2.73 -6.86 11.95
N LEU A 14 2.10 -6.66 10.79
CA LEU A 14 1.18 -5.54 10.57
C LEU A 14 -0.02 -5.61 11.53
N SER A 15 -0.62 -4.45 11.80
CA SER A 15 -1.83 -4.36 12.61
C SER A 15 -3.04 -4.98 11.92
N ASP A 16 -4.08 -5.32 12.68
CA ASP A 16 -5.34 -5.84 12.12
C ASP A 16 -6.01 -4.83 11.18
N GLU A 17 -5.89 -3.52 11.48
CA GLU A 17 -6.37 -2.44 10.61
C GLU A 17 -5.67 -2.45 9.26
N ASP A 18 -4.34 -2.59 9.27
CA ASP A 18 -3.53 -2.62 8.05
C ASP A 18 -3.80 -3.88 7.23
N LYS A 19 -3.97 -5.04 7.87
CA LYS A 19 -4.39 -6.28 7.19
C LYS A 19 -5.78 -6.16 6.56
N ALA A 20 -6.70 -5.47 7.22
CA ALA A 20 -8.03 -5.18 6.68
C ALA A 20 -7.97 -4.20 5.49
N LEU A 21 -7.05 -3.22 5.52
CA LEU A 21 -6.79 -2.36 4.37
C LEU A 21 -6.33 -3.18 3.15
N TRP A 22 -5.35 -4.06 3.34
CA TRP A 22 -4.89 -4.95 2.26
C TRP A 22 -6.01 -5.84 1.72
N SER A 23 -6.90 -6.32 2.60
CA SER A 23 -8.11 -7.06 2.20
C SER A 23 -8.96 -6.32 1.18
N LYS A 24 -9.19 -5.02 1.42
CA LYS A 24 -9.95 -4.18 0.49
C LYS A 24 -9.18 -3.93 -0.82
N LEU A 25 -7.87 -3.73 -0.74
CA LEU A 25 -7.03 -3.47 -1.92
C LEU A 25 -7.03 -4.65 -2.88
N TRP A 26 -6.99 -5.90 -2.39
CA TRP A 26 -7.03 -7.07 -3.28
C TRP A 26 -8.32 -7.18 -4.10
N GLU A 27 -9.43 -6.66 -3.57
CA GLU A 27 -10.73 -6.66 -4.25
C GLU A 27 -10.90 -5.47 -5.19
N ALA A 28 -10.31 -4.32 -4.85
CA ALA A 28 -10.50 -3.07 -5.57
C ALA A 28 -9.40 -2.78 -6.62
N ALA A 29 -8.17 -3.21 -6.38
CA ALA A 29 -7.02 -2.86 -7.23
C ALA A 29 -6.89 -3.81 -8.44
N PRO A 30 -6.53 -3.28 -9.62
CA PRO A 30 -6.17 -4.11 -10.77
C PRO A 30 -5.01 -5.06 -10.43
N VAL A 31 -5.03 -6.27 -11.01
CA VAL A 31 -4.00 -7.30 -10.77
C VAL A 31 -2.60 -6.79 -11.14
N GLU A 32 -2.47 -5.98 -12.19
CA GLU A 32 -1.19 -5.40 -12.63
C GLU A 32 -0.59 -4.46 -11.58
N VAL A 33 -1.41 -3.61 -10.96
CA VAL A 33 -0.99 -2.73 -9.86
C VAL A 33 -0.55 -3.57 -8.67
N MET A 34 -1.30 -4.62 -8.32
CA MET A 34 -0.91 -5.53 -7.25
C MET A 34 0.42 -6.24 -7.54
N GLN A 35 0.71 -6.60 -8.79
CA GLN A 35 1.99 -7.20 -9.15
C GLN A 35 3.15 -6.22 -8.95
N GLN A 36 3.00 -4.97 -9.37
CA GLN A 36 4.03 -3.93 -9.15
C GLN A 36 4.31 -3.71 -7.66
N ILE A 37 3.26 -3.66 -6.84
CA ILE A 37 3.39 -3.56 -5.38
C ILE A 37 4.15 -4.77 -4.81
N ILE A 38 3.85 -5.98 -5.28
CA ILE A 38 4.53 -7.20 -4.80
C ILE A 38 6.02 -7.17 -5.17
N GLU A 39 6.35 -6.71 -6.37
CA GLU A 39 7.74 -6.57 -6.83
C GLU A 39 8.49 -5.52 -6.01
N ALA A 40 7.87 -4.39 -5.71
CA ALA A 40 8.45 -3.35 -4.87
C ALA A 40 8.68 -3.85 -3.44
N VAL A 41 7.68 -4.50 -2.82
CA VAL A 41 7.80 -5.01 -1.45
C VAL A 41 8.78 -6.17 -1.34
N ASN A 42 8.93 -6.98 -2.39
CA ASN A 42 9.86 -8.10 -2.47
C ASN A 42 9.84 -9.04 -1.23
N PHE A 43 8.68 -9.21 -0.59
CA PHE A 43 8.50 -9.99 0.64
C PHE A 43 9.36 -9.54 1.83
N ASP A 44 9.76 -8.26 1.86
CA ASP A 44 10.42 -7.65 3.00
C ASP A 44 9.40 -6.94 3.91
N LEU A 45 9.61 -7.03 5.24
CA LEU A 45 8.66 -6.47 6.21
C LEU A 45 8.76 -4.95 6.33
N ALA A 46 9.96 -4.38 6.19
CA ALA A 46 10.14 -2.93 6.22
C ALA A 46 9.48 -2.31 4.99
N GLU A 47 9.75 -2.86 3.80
CA GLU A 47 9.12 -2.44 2.55
C GLU A 47 7.59 -2.59 2.59
N LEU A 48 7.08 -3.68 3.19
CA LEU A 48 5.65 -3.87 3.38
C LEU A 48 5.04 -2.78 4.28
N THR A 49 5.75 -2.42 5.35
CA THR A 49 5.31 -1.41 6.32
C THR A 49 5.29 -0.03 5.67
N GLU A 50 6.31 0.30 4.90
CA GLU A 50 6.40 1.54 4.14
C GLU A 50 5.31 1.63 3.08
N ALA A 51 5.15 0.60 2.24
CA ALA A 51 4.11 0.54 1.24
C ALA A 51 2.71 0.69 1.86
N THR A 52 2.47 0.06 3.01
CA THR A 52 1.21 0.21 3.75
C THR A 52 1.00 1.65 4.21
N GLY A 53 2.03 2.31 4.74
CA GLY A 53 2.00 3.72 5.13
C GLY A 53 1.65 4.64 3.95
N ASN A 54 2.35 4.45 2.82
CA ASN A 54 2.15 5.25 1.61
C ASN A 54 0.73 5.08 1.06
N ILE A 55 0.20 3.85 1.06
CA ILE A 55 -1.18 3.60 0.63
C ILE A 55 -2.18 4.30 1.56
N LYS A 56 -1.99 4.25 2.88
CA LYS A 56 -2.87 4.94 3.85
C LYS A 56 -2.88 6.45 3.63
N ILE A 57 -1.70 7.03 3.39
CA ILE A 57 -1.54 8.45 3.12
C ILE A 57 -2.28 8.82 1.82
N LYS A 58 -2.08 8.06 0.73
CA LYS A 58 -2.75 8.26 -0.56
C LYS A 58 -4.29 8.12 -0.44
N ILE A 59 -4.79 7.13 0.29
CA ILE A 59 -6.24 6.97 0.54
C ILE A 59 -6.80 8.16 1.31
N LYS A 60 -6.15 8.59 2.40
CA LYS A 60 -6.62 9.75 3.19
C LYS A 60 -6.65 11.03 2.37
N ALA A 61 -5.68 11.23 1.49
CA ALA A 61 -5.64 12.40 0.62
C ALA A 61 -6.76 12.38 -0.44
N LEU A 62 -7.13 11.21 -0.94
CA LEU A 62 -8.29 11.06 -1.83
C LEU A 62 -9.62 11.25 -1.08
N GLU A 63 -9.74 10.71 0.14
CA GLU A 63 -10.95 10.83 0.97
C GLU A 63 -11.19 12.26 1.47
N SER A 64 -10.14 13.05 1.70
CA SER A 64 -10.27 14.44 2.17
C SER A 64 -10.76 15.40 1.07
N GLY A 65 -10.73 14.98 -0.20
CA GLY A 65 -10.99 15.87 -1.35
C GLY A 65 -9.98 17.02 -1.47
N ASP A 66 -8.86 16.94 -0.73
CA ASP A 66 -7.85 17.98 -0.67
C ASP A 66 -6.73 17.65 -1.67
N GLU A 67 -6.94 18.06 -2.92
CA GLU A 67 -6.00 17.86 -4.03
C GLU A 67 -4.58 18.35 -3.68
N LYS A 68 -4.44 19.38 -2.83
CA LYS A 68 -3.13 19.89 -2.41
C LYS A 68 -2.37 18.92 -1.51
N LEU A 69 -3.09 18.22 -0.63
CA LEU A 69 -2.48 17.21 0.23
C LEU A 69 -2.01 16.02 -0.63
N ALA A 70 -2.86 15.57 -1.56
CA ALA A 70 -2.54 14.48 -2.49
C ALA A 70 -1.31 14.82 -3.35
N GLN A 71 -1.21 16.06 -3.82
CA GLN A 71 -0.11 16.52 -4.67
C GLN A 71 1.21 16.69 -3.89
N ALA A 72 1.15 17.14 -2.64
CA ALA A 72 2.34 17.22 -1.77
C ALA A 72 2.95 15.84 -1.45
N ILE A 73 2.10 14.81 -1.29
CA ILE A 73 2.55 13.43 -1.07
C ILE A 73 3.26 12.87 -2.31
N ILE A 74 2.80 13.24 -3.51
CA ILE A 74 3.42 12.83 -4.77
C ILE A 74 4.76 13.54 -4.98
N GLU A 75 4.86 14.83 -4.61
CA GLU A 75 6.09 15.62 -4.77
C GLU A 75 7.23 15.23 -3.79
N GLU A 76 6.92 14.62 -2.64
CA GLU A 76 7.93 14.04 -1.74
C GLU A 76 8.56 12.76 -2.33
N GLU A 77 7.83 11.94 -3.10
CA GLU A 77 8.38 10.76 -3.80
C GLU A 77 9.31 11.13 -4.98
N GLU A 78 9.30 12.38 -5.47
CA GLU A 78 10.11 12.83 -6.62
C GLU A 78 11.44 13.52 -6.23
N ASN A 79 11.67 13.79 -4.94
CA ASN A 79 12.85 14.54 -4.45
C ASN A 79 13.84 13.74 -3.58
N ASP A 80 13.65 12.42 -3.39
CA ASP A 80 14.62 11.47 -2.81
C ASP A 80 15.16 10.52 -3.90
#